data_AF-A0A3N1MEA1-F1
#
_entry.id   AF-A0A3N1MEA1-F1
#
_cell.length_a   1.000
_cell.length_b   1.000
_cell.length_c   1.000
_cell.angle_alpha   90.00
_cell.angle_beta   90.00
_cell.angle_gamma   90.00
#
_symmetry.space_group_name_H-M   'P 1'
#
loop_
_entity.id
_entity.type
_entity.pdbx_description
1 polymer ?
#
loop_
_entity_poly.entity_id
_entity_poly.type
_entity_poly.pdbx_seq_one_letter_code
_entity_poly.pdbx_strand_id
1 'polypeptide(L)'
;MADDDDFFPDDEAEDGPSLPGSAAVPWHVLIVDDEPGVHQVTRLALAGATFKDRPIDLISCYSGKEARALMGTREDIALILLDVVMESDHAGLDLARAVREELGNHQVRIILRTGQPGLAPERQVIESYDINDYKAKTELTREKLYTAMIGTLRSYADILTIEHSRRVIDANRQGLLRIIDASSSVMRLQTVPRFAEGALEQLNRLLFPVEEGASACNGGLAAVSVGGPLSVVAATGQFAGRIDRELSEVAAPSMAATIDQAIAEKRSVRAADHFVGYVRGPRDEANILVIDGPVGRSAVDESLLELFCRNLGVGYENLLLRGEIEQTQRDIIYRLGEVVETRSKETGNHVRRLAEYSYILARAIGLDDGEAEILRTASPMHDIGKVGIADSILNKPGPLTAEERVVMQTHAVIGWQMLRDAKSPILQAAAVIAHEHHEKWDGSGYPRGLAGDSIHLFGRVTALADVFDALGSERVYKKAWEMPRIIDLVRKERGRHFDPMVVDAFFGAFEQIDAVRQRYSDVADAAA
;
A
#
# COMPACT_ATOMS: atom_id res chain seq x y z
N MET A 1 24.70 -15.12 -36.79
CA MET A 1 24.85 -14.04 -37.79
C MET A 1 23.45 -13.54 -38.03
N ALA A 2 22.88 -12.79 -37.08
CA ALA A 2 23.20 -11.40 -36.73
C ALA A 2 22.72 -10.47 -37.84
N ASP A 3 21.55 -9.87 -37.60
CA ASP A 3 21.11 -8.54 -38.04
C ASP A 3 20.01 -8.15 -37.04
N ASP A 4 20.45 -7.73 -35.87
CA ASP A 4 19.71 -6.86 -34.95
C ASP A 4 20.18 -5.44 -35.30
N ASP A 5 19.36 -4.68 -36.01
CA ASP A 5 19.48 -3.23 -36.14
C ASP A 5 18.09 -2.66 -36.48
N ASP A 6 17.82 -1.47 -35.93
CA ASP A 6 16.60 -0.64 -36.04
C ASP A 6 15.44 -0.94 -35.10
N PHE A 7 15.61 -0.53 -33.84
CA PHE A 7 14.50 0.06 -33.06
C PHE A 7 14.99 1.07 -32.03
N PHE A 8 15.32 2.29 -32.48
CA PHE A 8 15.31 3.48 -31.63
C PHE A 8 14.23 4.42 -32.19
N PRO A 9 13.20 4.81 -31.40
CA PRO A 9 12.32 5.89 -31.79
C PRO A 9 13.12 7.20 -31.76
N ASP A 10 13.05 7.97 -32.85
CA ASP A 10 13.51 9.36 -32.88
C ASP A 10 12.77 10.16 -31.79
N ASP A 11 13.47 10.54 -30.72
CA ASP A 11 13.06 11.59 -29.82
C ASP A 11 13.23 12.94 -30.56
N GLU A 12 12.27 13.27 -31.43
CA GLU A 12 12.05 14.65 -31.84
C GLU A 12 11.57 15.42 -30.60
N ALA A 13 12.49 16.13 -29.96
CA ALA A 13 12.16 17.11 -28.93
C ALA A 13 11.19 18.14 -29.53
N GLU A 14 9.93 18.10 -29.08
CA GLU A 14 8.93 19.11 -29.41
C GLU A 14 9.41 20.49 -28.91
N ASP A 15 9.88 21.32 -29.82
CA ASP A 15 10.06 22.76 -29.61
C ASP A 15 8.68 23.39 -29.37
N GLY A 16 8.34 23.59 -28.09
CA GLY A 16 7.17 24.37 -27.70
C GLY A 16 7.25 25.82 -28.22
N PRO A 17 6.10 26.49 -28.43
CA PRO A 17 6.06 27.81 -29.05
C PRO A 17 6.82 28.84 -28.20
N SER A 18 7.88 29.42 -28.78
CA SER A 18 8.72 30.42 -28.14
C SER A 18 7.96 31.74 -27.94
N LEU A 19 7.82 32.14 -26.67
CA LEU A 19 7.31 33.46 -26.28
C LEU A 19 8.31 34.55 -26.69
N PRO A 20 7.89 35.66 -27.32
CA PRO A 20 8.80 36.74 -27.70
C PRO A 20 9.14 37.61 -26.49
N GLY A 21 10.44 37.72 -26.15
CA GLY A 21 10.97 38.86 -25.38
C GLY A 21 11.70 38.60 -24.06
N SER A 22 12.05 37.36 -23.69
CA SER A 22 13.01 37.15 -22.59
C SER A 22 14.43 37.18 -23.15
N ALA A 23 15.24 38.18 -22.77
CA ALA A 23 16.66 38.18 -23.12
C ALA A 23 17.30 36.88 -22.60
N ALA A 24 17.91 36.10 -23.50
CA ALA A 24 18.50 34.82 -23.14
C ALA A 24 19.60 35.03 -22.08
N VAL A 25 19.54 34.29 -20.96
CA VAL A 25 20.51 34.40 -19.86
C VAL A 25 21.91 34.16 -20.42
N PRO A 26 22.89 35.04 -20.22
CA PRO A 26 24.23 34.85 -20.80
C PRO A 26 24.96 33.63 -20.23
N TRP A 27 25.97 33.14 -20.94
CA TRP A 27 26.99 32.26 -20.38
C TRP A 27 28.08 33.12 -19.74
N HIS A 28 28.26 33.00 -18.42
CA HIS A 28 29.29 33.76 -17.71
C HIS A 28 30.64 33.07 -17.82
N VAL A 29 31.63 33.79 -18.37
CA VAL A 29 33.01 33.34 -18.49
C VAL A 29 33.90 34.29 -17.69
N LEU A 30 34.62 33.75 -16.72
CA LEU A 30 35.52 34.48 -15.86
C LEU A 30 36.92 34.53 -16.47
N ILE A 31 37.50 35.72 -16.60
CA ILE A 31 38.88 35.93 -17.02
C ILE A 31 39.68 36.30 -15.77
N VAL A 32 40.71 35.54 -15.46
CA VAL A 32 41.59 35.78 -14.31
C VAL A 32 43.02 35.91 -14.82
N ASP A 33 43.53 37.13 -14.82
CA ASP A 33 44.86 37.49 -15.33
C ASP A 33 45.26 38.84 -14.71
N ASP A 34 46.51 39.02 -14.28
CA ASP A 34 46.94 40.28 -13.68
C ASP A 34 47.29 41.36 -14.73
N GLU A 35 47.38 40.98 -16.01
CA GLU A 35 47.70 41.88 -17.11
C GLU A 35 46.44 42.46 -17.79
N PRO A 36 46.15 43.77 -17.65
CA PRO A 36 44.93 44.36 -18.22
C PRO A 36 44.83 44.24 -19.76
N GLY A 37 45.97 44.15 -20.44
CA GLY A 37 46.04 43.94 -21.88
C GLY A 37 45.41 42.61 -22.32
N VAL A 38 45.59 41.54 -21.53
CA VAL A 38 45.03 40.21 -21.84
C VAL A 38 43.49 40.24 -21.80
N HIS A 39 42.90 40.99 -20.87
CA HIS A 39 41.45 41.15 -20.77
C HIS A 39 40.88 41.85 -21.99
N GLN A 40 41.53 42.92 -22.46
CA GLN A 40 41.11 43.67 -23.64
C GLN A 40 41.18 42.81 -24.91
N VAL A 41 42.30 42.10 -25.10
CA VAL A 41 42.48 41.19 -26.24
C VAL A 41 41.45 40.06 -26.20
N THR A 42 41.21 39.45 -25.04
CA THR A 42 40.22 38.39 -24.87
C THR A 42 38.80 38.88 -25.21
N ARG A 43 38.42 40.07 -24.72
CA ARG A 43 37.13 40.69 -25.06
C ARG A 43 36.98 40.96 -26.55
N LEU A 44 38.02 41.47 -27.21
CA LEU A 44 37.99 41.75 -28.65
C LEU A 44 37.92 40.45 -29.48
N ALA A 45 38.66 39.41 -29.06
CA ALA A 45 38.68 38.12 -29.73
C ALA A 45 37.31 37.41 -29.66
N LEU A 46 36.58 37.58 -28.56
CA LEU A 46 35.31 36.93 -28.30
C LEU A 46 34.09 37.86 -28.49
N ALA A 47 34.30 39.06 -29.02
CA ALA A 47 33.21 40.02 -29.26
C ALA A 47 32.15 39.42 -30.19
N GLY A 48 30.89 39.44 -29.74
CA GLY A 48 29.73 38.92 -30.48
C GLY A 48 29.62 37.39 -30.49
N ALA A 49 30.44 36.66 -29.72
CA ALA A 49 30.33 35.21 -29.62
C ALA A 49 29.04 34.79 -28.88
N THR A 50 28.38 33.76 -29.41
CA THR A 50 27.19 33.14 -28.82
C THR A 50 27.38 31.62 -28.76
N PHE A 51 26.68 30.97 -27.84
CA PHE A 51 26.59 29.52 -27.77
C PHE A 51 25.17 29.09 -27.40
N LYS A 52 24.54 28.25 -28.23
CA LYS A 52 23.11 27.90 -28.13
C LYS A 52 22.22 29.15 -28.04
N ASP A 53 22.43 30.11 -28.95
CA ASP A 53 21.72 31.40 -29.03
C ASP A 53 21.76 32.29 -27.79
N ARG A 54 22.62 31.95 -26.82
CA ARG A 54 22.87 32.75 -25.62
C ARG A 54 24.15 33.57 -25.78
N PRO A 55 24.15 34.86 -25.39
CA PRO A 55 25.35 35.68 -25.43
C PRO A 55 26.37 35.21 -24.40
N ILE A 56 27.65 35.48 -24.65
CA ILE A 56 28.74 35.22 -23.70
C ILE A 56 29.06 36.51 -22.95
N ASP A 57 28.99 36.47 -21.63
CA ASP A 57 29.33 37.58 -20.75
C ASP A 57 30.70 37.35 -20.11
N LEU A 58 31.60 38.32 -20.27
CA LEU A 58 33.00 38.23 -19.84
C LEU A 58 33.20 39.03 -18.54
N ILE A 59 33.43 38.31 -17.46
CA ILE A 59 33.73 38.87 -16.14
C ILE A 59 35.24 38.90 -15.97
N SER A 60 35.79 39.95 -15.36
CA SER A 60 37.23 40.13 -15.19
C SER A 60 37.60 40.19 -13.73
N CYS A 61 38.60 39.40 -13.33
CA CYS A 61 39.30 39.51 -12.06
C CYS A 61 40.80 39.63 -12.35
N TYR A 62 41.49 40.47 -11.60
CA TYR A 62 42.90 40.79 -11.82
C TYR A 62 43.85 40.09 -10.85
N SER A 63 43.31 39.19 -10.03
CA SER A 63 44.02 38.48 -8.98
C SER A 63 43.33 37.15 -8.66
N GLY A 64 44.09 36.16 -8.20
CA GLY A 64 43.52 34.88 -7.75
C GLY A 64 42.59 35.07 -6.53
N LYS A 65 42.92 36.03 -5.66
CA LYS A 65 42.10 36.37 -4.47
C LYS A 65 40.74 36.93 -4.84
N GLU A 66 40.67 37.84 -5.80
CA GLU A 66 39.42 38.43 -6.27
C GLU A 66 38.52 37.38 -6.94
N ALA A 67 39.11 36.53 -7.80
CA ALA A 67 38.39 35.45 -8.46
C ALA A 67 37.80 34.46 -7.44
N ARG A 68 38.57 34.09 -6.41
CA ARG A 68 38.11 33.22 -5.31
C ARG A 68 36.95 33.85 -4.54
N ALA A 69 37.03 35.14 -4.22
CA ALA A 69 35.96 35.84 -3.52
C ALA A 69 34.67 35.90 -4.36
N LEU A 70 34.78 36.16 -5.66
CA LEU A 70 33.65 36.18 -6.58
C LEU A 70 32.97 34.80 -6.65
N MET A 71 33.74 33.72 -6.83
CA MET A 71 33.21 32.36 -6.91
C MET A 71 32.59 31.87 -5.61
N GLY A 72 32.97 32.42 -4.46
CA GLY A 72 32.28 32.16 -3.19
C GLY A 72 30.85 32.73 -3.14
N THR A 73 30.47 33.60 -4.08
CA THR A 73 29.15 34.24 -4.15
C THR A 73 28.38 33.94 -5.44
N ARG A 74 29.03 33.32 -6.43
CA ARG A 74 28.47 33.04 -7.75
C ARG A 74 28.73 31.60 -8.17
N GLU A 75 27.66 30.86 -8.40
CA GLU A 75 27.69 29.47 -8.89
C GLU A 75 27.40 29.36 -10.40
N ASP A 76 27.07 30.47 -11.05
CA ASP A 76 26.62 30.54 -12.44
C ASP A 76 27.75 30.73 -13.47
N ILE A 77 29.01 30.69 -13.02
CA ILE A 77 30.19 30.80 -13.87
C ILE A 77 30.40 29.46 -14.59
N ALA A 78 30.34 29.50 -15.93
CA ALA A 78 30.47 28.30 -16.77
C ALA A 78 31.93 27.92 -17.05
N LEU A 79 32.79 28.92 -17.23
CA LEU A 79 34.19 28.74 -17.64
C LEU A 79 35.08 29.79 -17.00
N ILE A 80 36.29 29.38 -16.60
CA ILE A 80 37.38 30.25 -16.14
C ILE A 80 38.53 30.16 -17.15
N LEU A 81 38.91 31.31 -17.72
CA LEU A 81 40.15 31.52 -18.46
C LEU A 81 41.21 32.03 -17.49
N LEU A 82 42.08 31.15 -17.01
CA LEU A 82 42.91 31.38 -15.84
C LEU A 82 44.39 31.43 -16.21
N ASP A 83 45.09 32.51 -15.86
CA ASP A 83 46.55 32.55 -16.00
C ASP A 83 47.24 31.76 -14.89
N VAL A 84 48.34 31.08 -15.23
CA VAL A 84 49.10 30.26 -14.27
C VAL A 84 49.94 31.13 -13.32
N VAL A 85 50.62 32.14 -13.87
CA VAL A 85 51.56 33.00 -13.14
C VAL A 85 50.95 34.39 -13.04
N MET A 86 50.69 34.84 -11.81
CA MET A 86 50.15 36.18 -11.52
C MET A 86 50.90 36.78 -10.33
N GLU A 87 50.25 36.91 -9.16
CA GLU A 87 50.89 37.43 -7.94
C GLU A 87 51.99 36.50 -7.40
N SER A 88 51.99 35.24 -7.84
CA SER A 88 53.05 34.26 -7.63
C SER A 88 53.12 33.29 -8.82
N ASP A 89 54.20 32.51 -8.90
CA ASP A 89 54.44 31.50 -9.95
C ASP A 89 53.39 30.37 -9.99
N HIS A 90 52.56 30.24 -8.95
CA HIS A 90 51.57 29.18 -8.78
C HIS A 90 50.16 29.72 -8.45
N ALA A 91 49.95 31.04 -8.53
CA ALA A 91 48.69 31.67 -8.14
C ALA A 91 47.46 31.09 -8.87
N GLY A 92 47.59 30.82 -10.18
CA GLY A 92 46.52 30.19 -10.96
C GLY A 92 46.27 28.74 -10.57
N LEU A 93 47.33 27.98 -10.28
CA LEU A 93 47.20 26.58 -9.86
C LEU A 93 46.55 26.47 -8.48
N ASP A 94 46.91 27.36 -7.55
CA ASP A 94 46.29 27.44 -6.23
C ASP A 94 44.81 27.82 -6.33
N LEU A 95 44.44 28.73 -7.23
CA LEU A 95 43.05 29.05 -7.47
C LEU A 95 42.28 27.86 -8.03
N ALA A 96 42.83 27.15 -9.04
CA ALA A 96 42.20 25.96 -9.60
C ALA A 96 41.98 24.89 -8.52
N ARG A 97 42.98 24.66 -7.66
CA ARG A 97 42.84 23.78 -6.50
C ARG A 97 41.74 24.27 -5.55
N ALA A 98 41.72 25.55 -5.20
CA ALA A 98 40.71 26.12 -4.31
C ALA A 98 39.29 25.97 -4.88
N VAL A 99 39.10 26.09 -6.19
CA VAL A 99 37.78 25.87 -6.84
C VAL A 99 37.29 24.44 -6.63
N ARG A 100 38.19 23.46 -6.78
CA ARG A 100 37.85 22.04 -6.69
C ARG A 100 37.76 21.53 -5.26
N GLU A 101 38.77 21.81 -4.44
CA GLU A 101 38.91 21.23 -3.11
C GLU A 101 38.22 22.05 -2.02
N GLU A 102 38.25 23.38 -2.11
CA GLU A 102 37.71 24.25 -1.06
C GLU A 102 36.27 24.69 -1.36
N LEU A 103 35.99 25.11 -2.60
CA LEU A 103 34.64 25.50 -3.03
C LEU A 103 33.80 24.31 -3.50
N GLY A 104 34.40 23.15 -3.75
CA GLY A 104 33.70 21.94 -4.22
C GLY A 104 33.04 22.08 -5.59
N ASN A 105 33.38 23.10 -6.38
CA ASN A 105 32.76 23.35 -7.67
C ASN A 105 33.49 22.57 -8.76
N HIS A 106 33.06 21.33 -8.99
CA HIS A 106 33.55 20.48 -10.09
C HIS A 106 32.83 20.75 -11.43
N GLN A 107 31.77 21.56 -11.40
CA GLN A 107 30.97 21.88 -12.58
C GLN A 107 31.66 22.94 -13.44
N VAL A 108 32.19 24.01 -12.85
CA VAL A 108 32.84 25.08 -13.62
C VAL A 108 34.05 24.54 -14.38
N ARG A 109 34.17 24.92 -15.65
CA ARG A 109 35.30 24.50 -16.48
C ARG A 109 36.47 25.46 -16.35
N ILE A 110 37.69 24.96 -16.47
CA ILE A 110 38.91 25.77 -16.32
C ILE A 110 39.82 25.54 -17.53
N ILE A 111 40.16 26.61 -18.24
CA ILE A 111 41.20 26.65 -19.27
C ILE A 111 42.37 27.44 -18.71
N LEU A 112 43.50 26.77 -18.51
CA LEU A 112 44.73 27.42 -18.09
C LEU A 112 45.44 28.08 -19.27
N ARG A 113 45.94 29.29 -19.05
CA ARG A 113 46.77 30.05 -19.98
C ARG A 113 48.12 30.30 -19.31
N THR A 114 49.22 30.23 -20.06
CA THR A 114 50.54 30.64 -19.53
C THR A 114 51.42 31.23 -20.61
N GLY A 115 52.23 32.24 -20.26
CA GLY A 115 53.30 32.74 -21.12
C GLY A 115 54.57 31.87 -21.09
N GLN A 116 54.73 31.00 -20.10
CA GLN A 116 55.96 30.23 -19.85
C GLN A 116 55.64 28.74 -19.58
N PRO A 117 55.58 27.89 -20.63
CA PRO A 117 55.20 26.47 -20.49
C PRO A 117 56.19 25.60 -19.68
N GLY A 118 57.40 26.10 -19.40
CA GLY A 118 58.49 25.33 -18.78
C GLY A 118 58.43 25.19 -17.26
N LEU A 119 57.62 26.01 -16.56
CA LEU A 119 57.54 26.02 -15.09
C LEU A 119 56.57 24.97 -14.55
N ALA A 120 55.59 24.54 -15.35
CA ALA A 120 54.62 23.51 -14.99
C ALA A 120 54.30 22.65 -16.22
N PRO A 121 54.74 21.37 -16.26
CA PRO A 121 54.49 20.50 -17.41
C PRO A 121 52.99 20.29 -17.62
N GLU A 122 52.48 20.63 -18.81
CA GLU A 122 51.05 20.56 -19.20
C GLU A 122 50.36 19.28 -18.72
N ARG A 123 50.96 18.12 -19.00
CA ARG A 123 50.41 16.82 -18.63
C ARG A 123 50.21 16.66 -17.12
N GLN A 124 51.17 17.11 -16.31
CA GLN A 124 51.10 17.00 -14.86
C GLN A 124 50.04 17.93 -14.28
N VAL A 125 49.88 19.12 -14.86
CA VAL A 125 48.89 20.11 -14.40
C VAL A 125 47.46 19.65 -14.72
N ILE A 126 47.23 19.11 -15.92
CA ILE A 126 45.93 18.56 -16.30
C ILE A 126 45.52 17.40 -15.37
N GLU A 127 46.45 16.47 -15.11
CA GLU A 127 46.18 15.31 -14.25
C GLU A 127 46.02 15.68 -12.76
N SER A 128 46.72 16.70 -12.25
CA SER A 128 46.76 17.00 -10.81
C SER A 128 45.75 18.05 -10.33
N TYR A 129 45.17 18.85 -11.23
CA TYR A 129 44.32 20.00 -10.86
C TYR A 129 42.91 20.00 -11.48
N ASP A 130 42.51 18.90 -12.15
CA ASP A 130 41.15 18.73 -12.72
C ASP A 130 40.70 19.94 -13.58
N ILE A 131 41.56 20.28 -14.54
CA ILE A 131 41.37 21.35 -15.53
C ILE A 131 41.01 20.80 -16.90
N ASN A 132 40.33 21.58 -17.72
CA ASN A 132 39.73 21.12 -18.98
C ASN A 132 40.61 21.34 -20.20
N ASP A 133 41.45 22.37 -20.19
CA ASP A 133 42.43 22.60 -21.25
C ASP A 133 43.61 23.42 -20.71
N TYR A 134 44.75 23.31 -21.40
CA TYR A 134 45.96 24.07 -21.14
C TYR A 134 46.46 24.65 -22.46
N LYS A 135 46.79 25.94 -22.47
CA LYS A 135 47.24 26.64 -23.68
C LYS A 135 48.33 27.66 -23.39
N ALA A 136 49.39 27.65 -24.19
CA ALA A 136 50.37 28.72 -24.17
C ALA A 136 49.77 30.01 -24.77
N LYS A 137 49.98 31.16 -24.11
CA LYS A 137 49.52 32.49 -24.58
C LYS A 137 50.04 32.81 -25.99
N THR A 138 51.23 32.32 -26.35
CA THR A 138 51.87 32.48 -27.67
C THR A 138 51.20 31.68 -28.79
N GLU A 139 50.44 30.63 -28.45
CA GLU A 139 49.81 29.72 -29.43
C GLU A 139 48.31 29.98 -29.62
N LEU A 140 47.78 30.94 -28.86
CA LEU A 140 46.36 31.21 -28.71
C LEU A 140 45.87 32.25 -29.73
N THR A 141 45.62 31.83 -30.96
CA THR A 141 44.93 32.69 -31.95
C THR A 141 43.46 32.89 -31.58
N ARG A 142 42.81 33.91 -32.14
CA ARG A 142 41.37 34.16 -31.96
C ARG A 142 40.51 32.92 -32.24
N GLU A 143 40.80 32.23 -33.34
CA GLU A 143 40.06 31.02 -33.76
C GLU A 143 40.28 29.84 -32.81
N LYS A 144 41.50 29.67 -32.30
CA LYS A 144 41.82 28.62 -31.32
C LYS A 144 41.17 28.90 -29.97
N LEU A 145 41.20 30.14 -29.48
CA LEU A 145 40.52 30.54 -28.25
C LEU A 145 39.01 30.33 -28.37
N TYR A 146 38.41 30.71 -29.50
CA TYR A 146 36.99 30.51 -29.75
C TYR A 146 36.62 29.02 -29.73
N THR A 147 37.35 28.17 -30.48
CA THR A 147 37.07 26.73 -30.55
C THR A 147 37.24 26.05 -29.18
N ALA A 148 38.30 26.39 -28.43
CA ALA A 148 38.53 25.86 -27.08
C ALA A 148 37.43 26.27 -26.11
N MET A 149 36.99 27.53 -26.15
CA MET A 149 35.88 28.04 -25.35
C MET A 149 34.57 27.32 -25.68
N ILE A 150 34.21 27.20 -26.95
CA ILE A 150 32.96 26.55 -27.37
C ILE A 150 32.95 25.06 -26.99
N GLY A 151 34.05 24.33 -27.20
CA GLY A 151 34.17 22.94 -26.77
C GLY A 151 33.98 22.79 -25.26
N THR A 152 34.54 23.72 -24.50
CA THR A 152 34.48 23.71 -23.03
C THR A 152 33.09 24.13 -22.50
N LEU A 153 32.47 25.16 -23.08
CA LEU A 153 31.09 25.55 -22.76
C LEU A 153 30.09 24.45 -23.10
N ARG A 154 30.31 23.69 -24.18
CA ARG A 154 29.53 22.48 -24.48
C ARG A 154 29.67 21.45 -23.36
N SER A 155 30.90 21.14 -22.94
CA SER A 155 31.13 20.22 -21.80
C SER A 155 30.46 20.69 -20.50
N TYR A 156 30.45 21.99 -20.23
CA TYR A 156 29.70 22.55 -19.09
C TYR A 156 28.19 22.31 -19.24
N ALA A 157 27.62 22.62 -20.41
CA ALA A 157 26.21 22.43 -20.70
C ALA A 157 25.77 20.95 -20.62
N ASP A 158 26.62 20.03 -21.08
CA ASP A 158 26.34 18.59 -21.00
C ASP A 158 26.31 18.13 -19.54
N ILE A 159 27.22 18.64 -18.70
CA ILE A 159 27.25 18.31 -17.26
C ILE A 159 26.04 18.86 -16.52
N LEU A 160 25.58 20.07 -16.85
CA LEU A 160 24.32 20.59 -16.30
C LEU A 160 23.12 19.72 -16.71
N THR A 161 23.08 19.25 -17.96
CA THR A 161 22.04 18.32 -18.43
C THR A 161 22.05 17.03 -17.61
N ILE A 162 23.22 16.41 -17.44
CA ILE A 162 23.38 15.17 -16.67
C ILE A 162 22.95 15.37 -15.21
N GLU A 163 23.35 16.46 -14.57
CA GLU A 163 22.96 16.74 -13.20
C GLU A 163 21.45 16.96 -13.05
N HIS A 164 20.85 17.68 -13.99
CA HIS A 164 19.41 17.86 -14.00
C HIS A 164 18.70 16.52 -14.12
N SER A 165 19.09 15.66 -15.08
CA SER A 165 18.56 14.31 -15.23
C SER A 165 18.75 13.48 -13.95
N ARG A 166 19.92 13.56 -13.30
CA ARG A 166 20.19 12.85 -12.05
C ARG A 166 19.24 13.29 -10.94
N ARG A 167 19.01 14.60 -10.76
CA ARG A 167 18.08 15.12 -9.75
C ARG A 167 16.64 14.62 -10.00
N VAL A 168 16.21 14.57 -11.25
CA VAL A 168 14.88 14.02 -11.63
C VAL A 168 14.80 12.53 -11.31
N ILE A 169 15.83 11.74 -11.66
CA ILE A 169 15.88 10.31 -11.36
C ILE A 169 15.85 10.06 -9.84
N ASP A 170 16.62 10.82 -9.06
CA ASP A 170 16.65 10.69 -7.61
C ASP A 170 15.29 11.05 -6.98
N ALA A 171 14.61 12.09 -7.47
CA ALA A 171 13.25 12.44 -7.06
C ALA A 171 12.24 11.32 -7.40
N ASN A 172 12.29 10.78 -8.62
CA ASN A 172 11.43 9.67 -9.04
C ASN A 172 11.69 8.40 -8.23
N ARG A 173 12.94 8.07 -7.94
CA ARG A 173 13.32 6.94 -7.09
C ARG A 173 12.76 7.10 -5.68
N GLN A 174 12.88 8.29 -5.09
CA GLN A 174 12.30 8.58 -3.77
C GLN A 174 10.77 8.48 -3.79
N GLY A 175 10.11 8.97 -4.85
CA GLY A 175 8.67 8.81 -5.06
C GLY A 175 8.25 7.34 -5.14
N LEU A 176 8.99 6.52 -5.90
CA LEU A 176 8.75 5.07 -6.01
C LEU A 176 8.88 4.35 -4.66
N LEU A 177 9.93 4.66 -3.88
CA LEU A 177 10.12 4.07 -2.54
C LEU A 177 8.94 4.38 -1.62
N ARG A 178 8.43 5.62 -1.64
CA ARG A 178 7.24 6.01 -0.86
C ARG A 178 5.99 5.22 -1.28
N ILE A 179 5.79 4.98 -2.57
CA ILE A 179 4.67 4.16 -3.08
C ILE A 179 4.76 2.72 -2.58
N ILE A 180 5.97 2.13 -2.59
CA ILE A 180 6.18 0.76 -2.12
C ILE A 180 5.84 0.64 -0.63
N ASP A 181 6.35 1.55 0.20
CA ASP A 181 6.08 1.55 1.65
C ASP A 181 4.59 1.77 1.95
N ALA A 182 3.96 2.70 1.23
CA ALA A 182 2.52 2.96 1.29
C ALA A 182 1.69 1.72 0.96
N SER A 183 2.03 1.04 -0.15
CA SER A 183 1.32 -0.14 -0.64
C SER A 183 1.33 -1.27 0.38
N SER A 184 2.47 -1.52 1.03
CA SER A 184 2.60 -2.55 2.08
C SER A 184 1.74 -2.28 3.32
N SER A 185 1.49 -1.00 3.64
CA SER A 185 0.75 -0.59 4.83
C SER A 185 -0.76 -0.64 4.62
N VAL A 186 -1.22 -0.23 3.44
CA VAL A 186 -2.64 -0.27 3.06
C VAL A 186 -3.12 -1.71 2.86
N MET A 187 -2.28 -2.60 2.31
CA MET A 187 -2.62 -4.01 2.08
C MET A 187 -2.88 -4.85 3.35
N ARG A 188 -2.49 -4.37 4.54
CA ARG A 188 -2.79 -5.08 5.80
C ARG A 188 -4.21 -4.85 6.31
N LEU A 189 -4.93 -3.88 5.75
CA LEU A 189 -6.25 -3.47 6.20
C LEU A 189 -7.32 -4.46 5.71
N GLN A 190 -8.19 -4.88 6.63
CA GLN A 190 -9.10 -6.02 6.44
C GLN A 190 -10.46 -5.62 5.88
N THR A 191 -10.78 -4.33 5.77
CA THR A 191 -12.09 -3.84 5.32
C THR A 191 -11.93 -2.74 4.29
N VAL A 192 -12.89 -2.65 3.36
CA VAL A 192 -12.88 -1.65 2.27
C VAL A 192 -12.80 -0.22 2.80
N PRO A 193 -13.59 0.20 3.82
CA PRO A 193 -13.49 1.57 4.36
C PRO A 193 -12.10 1.90 4.92
N ARG A 194 -11.49 0.97 5.68
CA ARG A 194 -10.15 1.20 6.23
C ARG A 194 -9.10 1.24 5.13
N PHE A 195 -9.18 0.32 4.16
CA PHE A 195 -8.31 0.30 2.99
C PHE A 195 -8.37 1.65 2.24
N ALA A 196 -9.58 2.14 1.99
CA ALA A 196 -9.83 3.38 1.30
C ALA A 196 -9.33 4.62 2.08
N GLU A 197 -9.55 4.67 3.40
CA GLU A 197 -9.01 5.72 4.28
C GLU A 197 -7.47 5.72 4.27
N GLY A 198 -6.85 4.54 4.43
CA GLY A 198 -5.41 4.39 4.33
C GLY A 198 -4.86 4.81 2.96
N ALA A 199 -5.56 4.48 1.88
CA ALA A 199 -5.20 4.91 0.52
C ALA A 199 -5.22 6.45 0.39
N LEU A 200 -6.24 7.12 0.94
CA LEU A 200 -6.32 8.58 0.95
C LEU A 200 -5.17 9.21 1.73
N GLU A 201 -4.83 8.68 2.91
CA GLU A 201 -3.71 9.19 3.70
C GLU A 201 -2.37 9.08 2.96
N GLN A 202 -2.13 7.95 2.28
CA GLN A 202 -0.89 7.74 1.53
C GLN A 202 -0.82 8.63 0.28
N LEU A 203 -1.93 8.76 -0.46
CA LEU A 203 -2.01 9.64 -1.61
C LEU A 203 -1.78 11.11 -1.19
N ASN A 204 -2.35 11.52 -0.06
CA ASN A 204 -2.14 12.85 0.51
C ASN A 204 -0.66 13.10 0.83
N ARG A 205 0.03 12.15 1.47
CA ARG A 205 1.47 12.26 1.79
C ARG A 205 2.35 12.27 0.54
N LEU A 206 1.93 11.55 -0.51
CA LEU A 206 2.63 11.54 -1.79
C LEU A 206 2.53 12.92 -2.45
N LEU A 207 1.31 13.47 -2.54
CA LEU A 207 1.05 14.75 -3.18
C LEU A 207 1.62 15.95 -2.41
N PHE A 208 1.62 15.91 -1.08
CA PHE A 208 2.04 17.00 -0.20
C PHE A 208 3.07 16.51 0.84
N PRO A 209 4.37 16.42 0.48
CA PRO A 209 5.43 16.06 1.42
C PRO A 209 5.57 17.10 2.55
N VAL A 210 5.87 16.63 3.76
CA VAL A 210 5.87 17.44 5.00
C VAL A 210 6.96 18.54 5.03
N GLU A 211 7.90 18.55 4.08
CA GLU A 211 9.06 19.45 4.08
C GLU A 211 8.74 20.93 3.80
N GLU A 212 7.54 21.28 3.28
CA GLU A 212 7.20 22.67 2.92
C GLU A 212 6.23 23.41 3.86
N GLY A 213 5.82 22.81 4.99
CA GLY A 213 5.04 23.51 6.01
C GLY A 213 3.58 23.79 5.60
N ALA A 214 2.66 23.29 6.43
CA ALA A 214 1.20 23.26 6.26
C ALA A 214 0.69 22.16 5.32
N SER A 215 -0.18 21.30 5.87
CA SER A 215 -0.98 20.37 5.07
C SER A 215 -1.90 21.21 4.18
N ALA A 216 -1.54 21.34 2.91
CA ALA A 216 -2.31 22.09 1.92
C ALA A 216 -3.57 21.34 1.47
N CYS A 217 -3.79 20.14 1.99
CA CYS A 217 -4.96 19.31 1.72
C CYS A 217 -6.12 19.69 2.63
N ASN A 218 -7.26 20.02 2.02
CA ASN A 218 -8.49 20.33 2.74
C ASN A 218 -9.23 19.03 3.14
N GLY A 219 -9.03 17.93 2.41
CA GLY A 219 -9.62 16.63 2.69
C GLY A 219 -9.59 15.70 1.48
N GLY A 220 -10.05 14.47 1.68
CA GLY A 220 -10.16 13.48 0.60
C GLY A 220 -11.40 12.61 0.70
N LEU A 221 -11.82 12.05 -0.44
CA LEU A 221 -12.96 11.16 -0.58
C LEU A 221 -12.54 9.90 -1.33
N ALA A 222 -13.02 8.75 -0.89
CA ALA A 222 -12.91 7.51 -1.64
C ALA A 222 -14.31 6.96 -1.88
N ALA A 223 -14.63 6.65 -3.14
CA ALA A 223 -15.92 6.12 -3.53
C ALA A 223 -15.76 4.87 -4.40
N VAL A 224 -16.64 3.91 -4.19
CA VAL A 224 -16.68 2.64 -4.94
C VAL A 224 -18.04 2.46 -5.59
N SER A 225 -18.06 1.79 -6.75
CA SER A 225 -19.29 1.41 -7.42
C SER A 225 -19.59 -0.07 -7.16
N VAL A 226 -20.78 -0.36 -6.62
CA VAL A 226 -21.28 -1.72 -6.42
C VAL A 226 -22.57 -1.89 -7.22
N GLY A 227 -22.45 -1.97 -8.56
CA GLY A 227 -23.60 -2.16 -9.45
C GLY A 227 -24.60 -0.99 -9.48
N GLY A 228 -24.12 0.22 -9.14
CA GLY A 228 -24.93 1.43 -9.00
C GLY A 228 -24.07 2.70 -8.94
N PRO A 229 -24.62 3.83 -8.47
CA PRO A 229 -23.86 5.08 -8.37
C PRO A 229 -22.70 4.96 -7.37
N LEU A 230 -21.68 5.80 -7.54
CA LEU A 230 -20.50 5.82 -6.68
C LEU A 230 -20.88 6.21 -5.25
N SER A 231 -20.62 5.32 -4.29
CA SER A 231 -20.91 5.54 -2.87
C SER A 231 -19.62 5.80 -2.10
N VAL A 232 -19.62 6.82 -1.24
CA VAL A 232 -18.46 7.21 -0.43
C VAL A 232 -18.22 6.19 0.68
N VAL A 233 -17.07 5.53 0.66
CA VAL A 233 -16.65 4.52 1.65
C VAL A 233 -15.61 5.02 2.65
N ALA A 234 -14.90 6.09 2.31
CA ALA A 234 -14.00 6.78 3.23
C ALA A 234 -13.95 8.27 2.93
N ALA A 235 -13.76 9.08 3.97
CA ALA A 235 -13.69 10.52 3.86
C ALA A 235 -12.77 11.10 4.95
N THR A 236 -11.92 12.05 4.58
CA THR A 236 -10.93 12.69 5.47
C THR A 236 -11.01 14.22 5.39
N GLY A 237 -10.45 14.91 6.38
CA GLY A 237 -10.45 16.38 6.42
C GLY A 237 -11.86 16.98 6.46
N GLN A 238 -12.12 17.97 5.61
CA GLN A 238 -13.42 18.66 5.52
C GLN A 238 -14.59 17.74 5.14
N PHE A 239 -14.31 16.58 4.56
CA PHE A 239 -15.32 15.60 4.17
C PHE A 239 -15.60 14.56 5.26
N ALA A 240 -14.92 14.62 6.41
CA ALA A 240 -15.10 13.68 7.50
C ALA A 240 -16.60 13.56 7.91
N GLY A 241 -17.07 12.32 8.05
CA GLY A 241 -18.47 12.02 8.40
C GLY A 241 -19.46 12.00 7.24
N ARG A 242 -19.01 12.08 5.98
CA ARG A 242 -19.84 11.99 4.76
C ARG A 242 -19.86 10.59 4.12
N ILE A 243 -19.67 9.53 4.91
CA ILE A 243 -19.68 8.12 4.48
C ILE A 243 -21.12 7.70 4.13
N ASP A 244 -21.28 6.71 3.25
CA ASP A 244 -22.56 6.13 2.81
C ASP A 244 -23.46 7.10 2.03
N ARG A 245 -22.88 8.16 1.45
CA ARG A 245 -23.54 9.09 0.53
C ARG A 245 -23.06 8.89 -0.90
N GLU A 246 -23.86 9.34 -1.86
CA GLU A 246 -23.44 9.36 -3.25
C GLU A 246 -22.31 10.38 -3.46
N LEU A 247 -21.29 10.03 -4.25
CA LEU A 247 -20.16 10.92 -4.51
C LEU A 247 -20.61 12.25 -5.12
N SER A 248 -21.63 12.23 -5.97
CA SER A 248 -22.22 13.41 -6.61
C SER A 248 -22.85 14.40 -5.60
N GLU A 249 -23.29 13.93 -4.43
CA GLU A 249 -23.85 14.77 -3.36
C GLU A 249 -22.78 15.40 -2.47
N VAL A 250 -21.58 14.82 -2.43
CA VAL A 250 -20.51 15.20 -1.50
C VAL A 250 -19.40 15.98 -2.21
N ALA A 251 -19.08 15.61 -3.45
CA ALA A 251 -18.05 16.27 -4.24
C ALA A 251 -18.47 17.71 -4.61
N ALA A 252 -17.51 18.63 -4.62
CA ALA A 252 -17.76 19.99 -5.05
C ALA A 252 -18.08 20.03 -6.56
N PRO A 253 -18.89 20.99 -7.03
CA PRO A 253 -19.19 21.13 -8.46
C PRO A 253 -17.96 21.30 -9.35
N SER A 254 -16.87 21.87 -8.82
CA SER A 254 -15.58 22.00 -9.52
C SER A 254 -14.91 20.65 -9.80
N MET A 255 -15.16 19.64 -8.97
CA MET A 255 -14.56 18.30 -9.09
C MET A 255 -15.37 17.39 -10.03
N ALA A 256 -16.67 17.67 -10.23
CA ALA A 256 -17.58 16.81 -10.98
C ALA A 256 -17.09 16.57 -12.42
N ALA A 257 -16.68 17.63 -13.13
CA ALA A 257 -16.16 17.51 -14.49
C ALA A 257 -14.89 16.65 -14.57
N THR A 258 -14.01 16.76 -13.57
CA THR A 258 -12.77 15.98 -13.50
C THR A 258 -13.02 14.53 -13.12
N ILE A 259 -14.02 14.26 -12.28
CA ILE A 259 -14.50 12.90 -11.97
C ILE A 259 -15.06 12.23 -13.22
N ASP A 260 -15.94 12.92 -13.95
CA ASP A 260 -16.52 12.41 -15.20
C ASP A 260 -15.43 12.12 -16.24
N GLN A 261 -14.43 13.02 -16.34
CA GLN A 261 -13.29 12.83 -17.21
C GLN A 261 -12.47 11.58 -16.82
N ALA A 262 -12.14 11.42 -15.54
CA ALA A 262 -11.37 10.28 -15.05
C ALA A 262 -12.08 8.94 -15.32
N ILE A 263 -13.40 8.90 -15.16
CA ILE A 263 -14.23 7.72 -15.44
C ILE A 263 -14.27 7.43 -16.96
N ALA A 264 -14.51 8.46 -17.78
CA ALA A 264 -14.63 8.31 -19.23
C ALA A 264 -13.30 7.84 -19.87
N GLU A 265 -12.19 8.42 -19.42
CA GLU A 265 -10.86 8.13 -19.95
C GLU A 265 -10.17 6.95 -19.24
N LYS A 266 -10.77 6.43 -18.15
CA LYS A 266 -10.25 5.34 -17.32
C LYS A 266 -8.81 5.57 -16.84
N ARG A 267 -8.50 6.82 -16.47
CA ARG A 267 -7.18 7.25 -16.00
C ARG A 267 -7.32 8.32 -14.94
N SER A 268 -6.28 8.50 -14.13
CA SER A 268 -6.25 9.56 -13.14
C SER A 268 -6.13 10.94 -13.81
N VAL A 269 -6.74 11.96 -13.22
CA VAL A 269 -6.75 13.33 -13.74
C VAL A 269 -6.32 14.31 -12.65
N ARG A 270 -5.39 15.19 -13.01
CA ARG A 270 -4.88 16.25 -12.13
C ARG A 270 -5.48 17.59 -12.53
N ALA A 271 -6.05 18.30 -11.56
CA ALA A 271 -6.45 19.70 -11.69
C ALA A 271 -5.53 20.60 -10.85
N ALA A 272 -5.73 21.92 -10.94
CA ALA A 272 -4.92 22.88 -10.18
C ALA A 272 -5.16 22.80 -8.67
N ASP A 273 -6.41 22.56 -8.27
CA ASP A 273 -6.95 22.62 -6.90
C ASP A 273 -7.44 21.27 -6.36
N HIS A 274 -7.32 20.19 -7.14
CA HIS A 274 -7.64 18.84 -6.69
C HIS A 274 -7.00 17.77 -7.59
N PHE A 275 -7.06 16.52 -7.13
CA PHE A 275 -6.67 15.34 -7.90
C PHE A 275 -7.77 14.29 -7.84
N VAL A 276 -8.06 13.66 -8.99
CA VAL A 276 -8.97 12.53 -9.11
C VAL A 276 -8.19 11.30 -9.56
N GLY A 277 -8.01 10.34 -8.66
CA GLY A 277 -7.42 9.03 -8.95
C GLY A 277 -8.47 8.05 -9.45
N TYR A 278 -8.20 7.42 -10.60
CA TYR A 278 -9.03 6.34 -11.12
C TYR A 278 -8.45 5.00 -10.68
N VAL A 279 -9.24 4.21 -9.95
CA VAL A 279 -8.85 2.88 -9.47
C VAL A 279 -9.77 1.85 -10.10
N ARG A 280 -9.21 1.03 -10.99
CA ARG A 280 -9.93 -0.06 -11.66
C ARG A 280 -10.30 -1.15 -10.65
N GLY A 281 -11.58 -1.48 -10.57
CA GLY A 281 -12.08 -2.64 -9.83
C GLY A 281 -12.00 -3.96 -10.64
N PRO A 282 -12.22 -5.12 -9.99
CA PRO A 282 -12.10 -6.45 -10.60
C PRO A 282 -13.04 -6.70 -11.78
N ARG A 283 -14.20 -6.04 -11.86
CA ARG A 283 -15.19 -6.19 -12.95
C ARG A 283 -15.19 -4.99 -13.88
N ASP A 284 -14.07 -4.29 -13.99
CA ASP A 284 -13.90 -3.06 -14.78
C ASP A 284 -14.79 -1.89 -14.29
N GLU A 285 -15.28 -1.96 -13.04
CA GLU A 285 -15.96 -0.85 -12.39
C GLU A 285 -14.99 0.27 -12.00
N ALA A 286 -15.50 1.50 -12.05
CA ALA A 286 -14.75 2.67 -11.62
C ALA A 286 -14.82 2.82 -10.10
N ASN A 287 -13.66 2.92 -9.46
CA ASN A 287 -13.53 3.42 -8.10
C ASN A 287 -12.73 4.72 -8.13
N ILE A 288 -13.12 5.69 -7.33
CA ILE A 288 -12.62 7.06 -7.41
C ILE A 288 -12.00 7.48 -6.08
N LEU A 289 -10.82 8.07 -6.15
CA LEU A 289 -10.17 8.77 -5.06
C LEU A 289 -10.12 10.25 -5.41
N VAL A 290 -10.52 11.11 -4.47
CA VAL A 290 -10.44 12.56 -4.63
C VAL A 290 -9.58 13.12 -3.51
N ILE A 291 -8.63 13.98 -3.85
CA ILE A 291 -7.86 14.78 -2.91
C ILE A 291 -8.10 16.25 -3.23
N ASP A 292 -8.63 17.01 -2.27
CA ASP A 292 -8.86 18.45 -2.38
C ASP A 292 -7.68 19.23 -1.82
N GLY A 293 -7.07 20.10 -2.63
CA GLY A 293 -5.87 20.86 -2.29
C GLY A 293 -5.06 21.28 -3.53
N PRO A 294 -4.07 22.18 -3.42
CA PRO A 294 -3.38 22.78 -4.56
C PRO A 294 -2.40 21.82 -5.28
N VAL A 295 -2.92 20.74 -5.86
CA VAL A 295 -2.16 19.65 -6.47
C VAL A 295 -1.37 20.11 -7.70
N GLY A 296 -1.79 21.19 -8.38
CA GLY A 296 -1.04 21.78 -9.48
C GLY A 296 0.38 22.22 -9.12
N ARG A 297 0.71 22.34 -7.82
CA ARG A 297 2.06 22.64 -7.32
C ARG A 297 2.88 21.41 -6.92
N SER A 298 2.30 20.22 -6.98
CA SER A 298 2.98 18.99 -6.58
C SER A 298 4.06 18.61 -7.59
N ALA A 299 5.28 18.37 -7.11
CA ALA A 299 6.42 17.93 -7.91
C ALA A 299 6.37 16.43 -8.28
N VAL A 300 5.32 15.71 -7.87
CA VAL A 300 5.17 14.28 -8.19
C VAL A 300 4.78 14.11 -9.66
N ASP A 301 5.46 13.19 -10.35
CA ASP A 301 5.18 12.80 -11.72
C ASP A 301 3.78 12.15 -11.86
N GLU A 302 3.07 12.42 -12.95
CA GLU A 302 1.77 11.78 -13.25
C GLU A 302 1.88 10.25 -13.33
N SER A 303 3.00 9.76 -13.87
CA SER A 303 3.31 8.33 -13.99
C SER A 303 3.35 7.63 -12.63
N LEU A 304 3.82 8.33 -11.59
CA LEU A 304 3.87 7.81 -10.22
C LEU A 304 2.47 7.75 -9.59
N LEU A 305 1.63 8.77 -9.82
CA LEU A 305 0.25 8.75 -9.35
C LEU A 305 -0.56 7.63 -10.00
N GLU A 306 -0.39 7.45 -11.32
CA GLU A 306 -1.06 6.38 -12.06
C GLU A 306 -0.60 4.99 -11.59
N LEU A 307 0.71 4.81 -11.34
CA LEU A 307 1.24 3.59 -10.74
C LEU A 307 0.64 3.32 -9.36
N PHE A 308 0.53 4.34 -8.52
CA PHE A 308 -0.08 4.22 -7.20
C PHE A 308 -1.55 3.80 -7.29
N CYS A 309 -2.36 4.47 -8.11
CA CYS A 309 -3.77 4.12 -8.33
C CYS A 309 -3.94 2.71 -8.89
N ARG A 310 -3.07 2.28 -9.82
CA ARG A 310 -3.07 0.90 -10.34
C ARG A 310 -2.75 -0.12 -9.24
N ASN A 311 -1.75 0.15 -8.41
CA ASN A 311 -1.39 -0.73 -7.29
C ASN A 311 -2.51 -0.81 -6.25
N LEU A 312 -3.25 0.28 -6.01
CA LEU A 312 -4.45 0.26 -5.18
C LEU A 312 -5.55 -0.60 -5.78
N GLY A 313 -5.71 -0.63 -7.10
CA GLY A 313 -6.66 -1.53 -7.78
C GLY A 313 -6.36 -3.00 -7.47
N VAL A 314 -5.09 -3.39 -7.55
CA VAL A 314 -4.63 -4.74 -7.18
C VAL A 314 -4.87 -5.03 -5.69
N GLY A 315 -4.59 -4.06 -4.82
CA GLY A 315 -4.86 -4.21 -3.37
C GLY A 315 -6.34 -4.38 -3.06
N TYR A 316 -7.20 -3.61 -3.73
CA TYR A 316 -8.65 -3.67 -3.60
C TYR A 316 -9.22 -4.99 -4.11
N GLU A 317 -8.76 -5.48 -5.27
CA GLU A 317 -9.15 -6.78 -5.81
C GLU A 317 -8.78 -7.92 -4.87
N ASN A 318 -7.56 -7.93 -4.31
CA ASN A 318 -7.16 -8.94 -3.33
C ASN A 318 -8.04 -8.92 -2.06
N LEU A 319 -8.43 -7.72 -1.62
CA LEU A 319 -9.32 -7.56 -0.47
C LEU A 319 -10.71 -8.16 -0.74
N LEU A 320 -11.28 -7.89 -1.91
CA LEU A 320 -12.57 -8.45 -2.33
C LEU A 320 -12.50 -9.98 -2.50
N LEU A 321 -11.48 -10.47 -3.21
CA LEU A 321 -11.28 -11.92 -3.42
C LEU A 321 -11.13 -12.66 -2.10
N ARG A 322 -10.43 -12.08 -1.13
CA ARG A 322 -10.31 -12.69 0.19
C ARG A 322 -11.66 -12.77 0.91
N GLY A 323 -12.47 -11.72 0.85
CA GLY A 323 -13.83 -11.73 1.39
C GLY A 323 -14.71 -12.78 0.71
N GLU A 324 -14.65 -12.91 -0.61
CA GLU A 324 -15.38 -13.94 -1.38
C GLU A 324 -14.93 -15.36 -1.00
N ILE A 325 -13.63 -15.59 -0.83
CA ILE A 325 -13.08 -16.87 -0.38
C ILE A 325 -13.58 -17.21 1.03
N GLU A 326 -13.50 -16.26 1.96
CA GLU A 326 -13.95 -16.46 3.34
C GLU A 326 -15.47 -16.75 3.39
N GLN A 327 -16.28 -16.04 2.61
CA GLN A 327 -17.73 -16.30 2.53
C GLN A 327 -18.03 -17.66 1.89
N THR A 328 -17.36 -18.00 0.78
CA THR A 328 -17.53 -19.28 0.10
C THR A 328 -17.16 -20.45 1.01
N GLN A 329 -16.07 -20.32 1.77
CA GLN A 329 -15.66 -21.33 2.75
C GLN A 329 -16.72 -21.54 3.83
N ARG A 330 -17.27 -20.45 4.40
CA ARG A 330 -18.38 -20.53 5.36
C ARG A 330 -19.58 -21.25 4.75
N ASP A 331 -20.00 -20.86 3.55
CA ASP A 331 -21.16 -21.45 2.88
C ASP A 331 -20.97 -22.95 2.63
N ILE A 332 -19.77 -23.37 2.21
CA ILE A 332 -19.43 -24.79 2.06
C ILE A 332 -19.54 -25.52 3.40
N ILE A 333 -18.98 -24.95 4.48
CA ILE A 333 -19.03 -25.56 5.81
C ILE A 333 -20.47 -25.71 6.30
N TYR A 334 -21.29 -24.67 6.18
CA TYR A 334 -22.70 -24.74 6.56
C TYR A 334 -23.44 -25.80 5.75
N ARG A 335 -23.25 -25.85 4.42
CA ARG A 335 -23.89 -26.87 3.56
C ARG A 335 -23.45 -28.28 3.91
N LEU A 336 -22.17 -28.49 4.23
CA LEU A 336 -21.68 -29.79 4.67
C LEU A 336 -22.33 -30.21 6.00
N GLY A 337 -22.44 -29.30 6.97
CA GLY A 337 -23.17 -29.53 8.21
C GLY A 337 -24.64 -29.88 7.96
N GLU A 338 -25.34 -29.10 7.13
CA GLU A 338 -26.74 -29.34 6.76
C GLU A 338 -26.96 -30.72 6.11
N VAL A 339 -26.04 -31.17 5.24
CA VAL A 339 -26.13 -32.49 4.59
C VAL A 339 -26.02 -33.63 5.61
N VAL A 340 -25.12 -33.50 6.57
CA VAL A 340 -24.96 -34.49 7.64
C VAL A 340 -26.22 -34.56 8.50
N GLU A 341 -26.77 -33.41 8.86
CA GLU A 341 -27.98 -33.33 9.68
C GLU A 341 -29.25 -33.79 8.96
N THR A 342 -29.33 -33.58 7.64
CA THR A 342 -30.44 -34.11 6.84
C THR A 342 -30.47 -35.65 6.87
N ARG A 343 -29.29 -36.30 6.93
CA ARG A 343 -29.21 -37.77 7.02
C ARG A 343 -29.65 -38.31 8.39
N SER A 344 -29.51 -37.53 9.47
CA SER A 344 -30.00 -37.83 10.82
C SER A 344 -31.44 -37.35 11.10
N LYS A 345 -32.12 -36.78 10.10
CA LYS A 345 -33.47 -36.17 10.21
C LYS A 345 -33.53 -34.97 11.17
N GLU A 346 -32.42 -34.24 11.28
CA GLU A 346 -32.36 -32.95 11.99
C GLU A 346 -32.56 -31.78 10.99
N THR A 347 -32.95 -30.60 11.47
CA THR A 347 -33.29 -29.43 10.62
C THR A 347 -32.04 -28.63 10.25
N GLY A 348 -31.98 -28.07 9.03
CA GLY A 348 -30.84 -27.25 8.60
C GLY A 348 -30.61 -25.98 9.45
N ASN A 349 -31.67 -25.44 10.05
CA ASN A 349 -31.56 -24.27 10.94
C ASN A 349 -30.83 -24.57 12.26
N HIS A 350 -30.78 -25.83 12.72
CA HIS A 350 -30.00 -26.23 13.90
C HIS A 350 -28.54 -25.79 13.74
N VAL A 351 -27.93 -26.05 12.59
CA VAL A 351 -26.54 -25.72 12.28
C VAL A 351 -26.30 -24.21 12.35
N ARG A 352 -27.27 -23.40 11.90
CA ARG A 352 -27.22 -21.93 11.97
C ARG A 352 -27.35 -21.43 13.40
N ARG A 353 -28.32 -21.96 14.17
CA ARG A 353 -28.52 -21.61 15.58
C ARG A 353 -27.29 -21.97 16.42
N LEU A 354 -26.73 -23.17 16.22
CA LEU A 354 -25.55 -23.64 16.91
C LEU A 354 -24.33 -22.72 16.68
N ALA A 355 -24.11 -22.30 15.43
CA ALA A 355 -23.06 -21.34 15.10
C ALA A 355 -23.22 -20.04 15.88
N GLU A 356 -24.40 -19.42 15.81
CA GLU A 356 -24.69 -18.14 16.44
C GLU A 356 -24.67 -18.22 17.98
N TYR A 357 -25.21 -19.28 18.57
CA TYR A 357 -25.09 -19.53 20.02
C TYR A 357 -23.62 -19.64 20.44
N SER A 358 -22.82 -20.38 19.67
CA SER A 358 -21.40 -20.56 19.99
C SER A 358 -20.63 -19.24 19.95
N TYR A 359 -20.93 -18.37 18.97
CA TYR A 359 -20.35 -17.02 18.88
C TYR A 359 -20.74 -16.15 20.08
N ILE A 360 -22.03 -16.07 20.39
CA ILE A 360 -22.55 -15.27 21.51
C ILE A 360 -21.91 -15.72 22.82
N LEU A 361 -21.85 -17.03 23.06
CA LEU A 361 -21.22 -17.61 24.24
C LEU A 361 -19.71 -17.28 24.29
N ALA A 362 -19.00 -17.43 23.18
CA ALA A 362 -17.57 -17.10 23.13
C ALA A 362 -17.29 -15.63 23.45
N ARG A 363 -18.07 -14.71 22.87
CA ARG A 363 -17.95 -13.27 23.16
C ARG A 363 -18.30 -12.96 24.63
N ALA A 364 -19.30 -13.62 25.19
CA ALA A 364 -19.69 -13.46 26.59
C ALA A 364 -18.64 -14.00 27.58
N ILE A 365 -17.89 -15.02 27.20
CA ILE A 365 -16.75 -15.56 27.98
C ILE A 365 -15.52 -14.65 27.91
N GLY A 366 -15.43 -13.81 26.86
CA GLY A 366 -14.35 -12.83 26.68
C GLY A 366 -13.31 -13.21 25.62
N LEU A 367 -13.59 -14.19 24.76
CA LEU A 367 -12.74 -14.43 23.57
C LEU A 367 -12.79 -13.21 22.65
N ASP A 368 -11.67 -12.93 21.95
CA ASP A 368 -11.66 -11.90 20.93
C ASP A 368 -12.54 -12.27 19.72
N ASP A 369 -12.84 -11.29 18.88
CA ASP A 369 -13.77 -11.47 17.77
C ASP A 369 -13.27 -12.50 16.74
N GLY A 370 -11.96 -12.58 16.52
CA GLY A 370 -11.36 -13.54 15.60
C GLY A 370 -11.50 -14.98 16.09
N GLU A 371 -11.22 -15.24 17.37
CA GLU A 371 -11.41 -16.58 17.97
C GLU A 371 -12.89 -16.97 18.03
N ALA A 372 -13.77 -16.04 18.39
CA ALA A 372 -15.22 -16.27 18.39
C ALA A 372 -15.74 -16.60 16.99
N GLU A 373 -15.22 -15.94 15.94
CA GLU A 373 -15.60 -16.18 14.55
C GLU A 373 -15.11 -17.56 14.04
N ILE A 374 -13.93 -17.99 14.48
CA ILE A 374 -13.44 -19.36 14.23
C ILE A 374 -14.41 -20.38 14.83
N LEU A 375 -14.83 -20.19 16.09
CA LEU A 375 -15.78 -21.09 16.73
C LEU A 375 -17.15 -21.07 16.04
N ARG A 376 -17.66 -19.88 15.69
CA ARG A 376 -18.91 -19.69 14.93
C ARG A 376 -18.91 -20.49 13.63
N THR A 377 -17.79 -20.45 12.91
CA THR A 377 -17.65 -21.13 11.62
C THR A 377 -17.41 -22.63 11.78
N ALA A 378 -16.73 -23.06 12.84
CA ALA A 378 -16.32 -24.45 13.05
C ALA A 378 -17.41 -25.34 13.69
N SER A 379 -18.22 -24.80 14.61
CA SER A 379 -19.22 -25.59 15.36
C SER A 379 -20.29 -26.30 14.50
N PRO A 380 -20.71 -25.79 13.33
CA PRO A 380 -21.51 -26.53 12.36
C PRO A 380 -21.03 -27.94 12.03
N MET A 381 -19.73 -28.22 12.14
CA MET A 381 -19.14 -29.51 11.79
C MET A 381 -19.01 -30.49 12.95
N HIS A 382 -19.54 -30.17 14.14
CA HIS A 382 -19.41 -31.04 15.33
C HIS A 382 -19.80 -32.50 15.06
N ASP A 383 -20.83 -32.69 14.24
CA ASP A 383 -21.40 -34.00 13.93
C ASP A 383 -20.97 -34.60 12.57
N ILE A 384 -19.97 -34.01 11.89
CA ILE A 384 -19.50 -34.48 10.57
C ILE A 384 -19.17 -35.97 10.52
N GLY A 385 -18.75 -36.56 11.65
CA GLY A 385 -18.45 -37.98 11.76
C GLY A 385 -19.66 -38.92 11.67
N LYS A 386 -20.90 -38.41 11.79
CA LYS A 386 -22.13 -39.20 11.57
C LYS A 386 -22.16 -39.82 10.17
N VAL A 387 -21.41 -39.25 9.21
CA VAL A 387 -21.22 -39.83 7.86
C VAL A 387 -20.68 -41.27 7.93
N GLY A 388 -19.83 -41.58 8.90
CA GLY A 388 -19.26 -42.92 9.08
C GLY A 388 -20.16 -43.91 9.83
N ILE A 389 -21.34 -43.49 10.31
CA ILE A 389 -22.27 -44.35 11.05
C ILE A 389 -23.24 -45.04 10.08
N ALA A 390 -23.47 -46.34 10.29
CA ALA A 390 -24.40 -47.13 9.49
C ALA A 390 -25.85 -46.64 9.65
N ASP A 391 -26.62 -46.59 8.55
CA ASP A 391 -28.00 -46.11 8.55
C ASP A 391 -28.92 -46.90 9.50
N SER A 392 -28.67 -48.20 9.68
CA SER A 392 -29.42 -49.05 10.61
C SER A 392 -29.29 -48.61 12.07
N ILE A 393 -28.19 -47.94 12.42
CA ILE A 393 -27.93 -47.39 13.76
C ILE A 393 -28.37 -45.92 13.79
N LEU A 394 -27.97 -45.12 12.79
CA LEU A 394 -28.26 -43.69 12.73
C LEU A 394 -29.76 -43.38 12.68
N ASN A 395 -30.52 -44.15 11.88
CA ASN A 395 -31.94 -43.93 11.63
C ASN A 395 -32.86 -44.91 12.38
N LYS A 396 -32.36 -45.60 13.41
CA LYS A 396 -33.12 -46.61 14.16
C LYS A 396 -34.39 -45.98 14.79
N PRO A 397 -35.59 -46.49 14.51
CA PRO A 397 -36.84 -45.99 15.11
C PRO A 397 -37.02 -46.55 16.53
N GLY A 398 -36.18 -46.11 17.47
CA GLY A 398 -36.20 -46.55 18.87
C GLY A 398 -34.88 -46.31 19.60
N PRO A 399 -34.78 -46.66 20.89
CA PRO A 399 -33.53 -46.51 21.64
C PRO A 399 -32.45 -47.46 21.10
N LEU A 400 -31.21 -46.97 21.08
CA LEU A 400 -30.03 -47.77 20.75
C LEU A 400 -29.72 -48.78 21.87
N THR A 401 -29.28 -49.99 21.50
CA THR A 401 -28.69 -50.97 22.44
C THR A 401 -27.36 -50.46 22.99
N ALA A 402 -26.78 -51.15 23.98
CA ALA A 402 -25.47 -50.77 24.52
C ALA A 402 -24.37 -50.82 23.44
N GLU A 403 -24.38 -51.85 22.60
CA GLU A 403 -23.42 -52.06 21.51
C GLU A 403 -23.60 -51.02 20.42
N GLU A 404 -24.84 -50.75 20.00
CA GLU A 404 -25.15 -49.71 19.02
C GLU A 404 -24.78 -48.31 19.52
N ARG A 405 -24.93 -48.05 20.81
CA ARG A 405 -24.52 -46.78 21.44
C ARG A 405 -23.02 -46.59 21.37
N VAL A 406 -22.23 -47.64 21.63
CA VAL A 406 -20.77 -47.61 21.48
C VAL A 406 -20.40 -47.26 20.04
N VAL A 407 -21.07 -47.86 19.05
CA VAL A 407 -20.85 -47.52 17.63
C VAL A 407 -21.25 -46.07 17.35
N MET A 408 -22.41 -45.61 17.83
CA MET A 408 -22.86 -44.21 17.64
C MET A 408 -21.84 -43.21 18.20
N GLN A 409 -21.28 -43.47 19.38
CA GLN A 409 -20.27 -42.60 20.00
C GLN A 409 -18.98 -42.45 19.18
N THR A 410 -18.72 -43.36 18.23
CA THR A 410 -17.53 -43.26 17.37
C THR A 410 -17.59 -42.08 16.39
N HIS A 411 -18.75 -41.45 16.15
CA HIS A 411 -18.84 -40.29 15.27
C HIS A 411 -17.89 -39.16 15.70
N ALA A 412 -17.70 -38.96 17.01
CA ALA A 412 -16.77 -37.95 17.52
C ALA A 412 -15.32 -38.21 17.07
N VAL A 413 -14.90 -39.48 17.16
CA VAL A 413 -13.55 -39.91 16.72
C VAL A 413 -13.42 -39.88 15.21
N ILE A 414 -14.44 -40.30 14.47
CA ILE A 414 -14.46 -40.28 13.00
C ILE A 414 -14.36 -38.84 12.50
N GLY A 415 -15.15 -37.91 13.07
CA GLY A 415 -15.11 -36.49 12.70
C GLY A 415 -13.75 -35.86 12.99
N TRP A 416 -13.16 -36.15 14.15
CA TRP A 416 -11.79 -35.74 14.44
C TRP A 416 -10.78 -36.30 13.42
N GLN A 417 -10.85 -37.60 13.09
CA GLN A 417 -9.95 -38.22 12.11
C GLN A 417 -10.05 -37.59 10.71
N MET A 418 -11.26 -37.18 10.31
CA MET A 418 -11.49 -36.50 9.03
C MET A 418 -10.83 -35.12 8.96
N LEU A 419 -10.69 -34.43 10.10
CA LEU A 419 -10.32 -33.01 10.15
C LEU A 419 -8.94 -32.73 10.75
N ARG A 420 -8.37 -33.64 11.56
CA ARG A 420 -7.16 -33.39 12.38
C ARG A 420 -5.91 -32.97 11.61
N ASP A 421 -5.78 -33.39 10.36
CA ASP A 421 -4.59 -33.14 9.53
C ASP A 421 -4.72 -31.84 8.70
N ALA A 422 -5.81 -31.09 8.89
CA ALA A 422 -6.03 -29.82 8.21
C ALA A 422 -5.11 -28.70 8.72
N LYS A 423 -4.69 -27.83 7.81
CA LYS A 423 -3.87 -26.63 8.13
C LYS A 423 -4.70 -25.40 8.48
N SER A 424 -5.98 -25.38 8.11
CA SER A 424 -6.88 -24.25 8.37
C SER A 424 -7.23 -24.19 9.86
N PRO A 425 -7.09 -23.03 10.53
CA PRO A 425 -7.50 -22.87 11.92
C PRO A 425 -8.96 -23.25 12.17
N ILE A 426 -9.85 -22.97 11.20
CA ILE A 426 -11.28 -23.34 11.26
C ILE A 426 -11.45 -24.86 11.29
N LEU A 427 -10.74 -25.58 10.42
CA LEU A 427 -10.83 -27.05 10.37
C LEU A 427 -10.17 -27.71 11.58
N GLN A 428 -9.08 -27.13 12.11
CA GLN A 428 -8.47 -27.58 13.36
C GLN A 428 -9.42 -27.40 14.54
N ALA A 429 -10.07 -26.23 14.64
CA ALA A 429 -11.12 -25.98 15.62
C ALA A 429 -12.26 -26.98 15.48
N ALA A 430 -12.72 -27.24 14.25
CA ALA A 430 -13.76 -28.22 13.99
C ALA A 430 -13.36 -29.65 14.36
N ALA A 431 -12.10 -30.03 14.16
CA ALA A 431 -11.58 -31.32 14.61
C ALA A 431 -11.67 -31.45 16.14
N VAL A 432 -11.29 -30.40 16.88
CA VAL A 432 -11.41 -30.34 18.34
C VAL A 432 -12.87 -30.45 18.77
N ILE A 433 -13.75 -29.65 18.16
CA ILE A 433 -15.19 -29.65 18.47
C ILE A 433 -15.79 -31.03 18.21
N ALA A 434 -15.55 -31.62 17.03
CA ALA A 434 -16.05 -32.95 16.70
C ALA A 434 -15.58 -34.00 17.71
N HIS A 435 -14.34 -33.89 18.21
CA HIS A 435 -13.80 -34.82 19.18
C HIS A 435 -14.34 -34.61 20.60
N GLU A 436 -14.73 -33.40 20.98
CA GLU A 436 -14.92 -33.01 22.39
C GLU A 436 -16.30 -32.48 22.75
N HIS A 437 -17.20 -32.23 21.80
CA HIS A 437 -18.54 -31.68 22.09
C HIS A 437 -19.45 -32.60 22.93
N HIS A 438 -19.05 -33.87 23.13
CA HIS A 438 -19.72 -34.82 24.03
C HIS A 438 -18.91 -35.15 25.30
N GLU A 439 -17.77 -34.49 25.50
CA GLU A 439 -17.08 -34.52 26.78
C GLU A 439 -17.91 -33.75 27.81
N LYS A 440 -17.83 -34.19 29.07
CA LYS A 440 -18.59 -33.59 30.17
C LYS A 440 -17.62 -33.04 31.19
N TRP A 441 -17.96 -31.90 31.77
CA TRP A 441 -17.09 -31.23 32.74
C TRP A 441 -16.62 -32.16 33.89
N ASP A 442 -17.47 -33.10 34.32
CA ASP A 442 -17.18 -34.09 35.37
C ASP A 442 -16.37 -35.32 34.92
N GLY A 443 -16.00 -35.44 33.65
CA GLY A 443 -15.25 -36.58 33.11
C GLY A 443 -16.11 -37.79 32.71
N SER A 444 -17.44 -37.73 32.87
CA SER A 444 -18.35 -38.82 32.48
C SER A 444 -18.75 -38.83 30.99
N GLY A 445 -18.12 -37.96 30.19
CA GLY A 445 -18.33 -37.82 28.76
C GLY A 445 -17.57 -38.83 27.91
N TYR A 446 -17.58 -38.63 26.59
CA TYR A 446 -16.91 -39.46 25.60
C TYR A 446 -16.34 -38.57 24.48
N PRO A 447 -15.36 -39.06 23.69
CA PRO A 447 -14.79 -40.42 23.66
C PRO A 447 -13.57 -40.64 24.55
N ARG A 448 -12.98 -39.60 25.14
CA ARG A 448 -11.76 -39.70 25.96
C ARG A 448 -12.02 -39.59 27.47
N GLY A 449 -13.20 -39.11 27.88
CA GLY A 449 -13.52 -38.94 29.30
C GLY A 449 -12.70 -37.82 29.93
N LEU A 450 -12.50 -36.73 29.18
CA LEU A 450 -11.79 -35.55 29.64
C LEU A 450 -12.61 -34.82 30.71
N ALA A 451 -11.94 -34.22 31.69
CA ALA A 451 -12.59 -33.50 32.77
C ALA A 451 -12.02 -32.07 32.92
N GLY A 452 -12.89 -31.15 33.34
CA GLY A 452 -12.56 -29.75 33.59
C GLY A 452 -11.88 -29.07 32.39
N ASP A 453 -10.81 -28.34 32.67
CA ASP A 453 -10.03 -27.59 31.67
C ASP A 453 -9.21 -28.47 30.72
N SER A 454 -9.21 -29.79 30.89
CA SER A 454 -8.64 -30.70 29.89
C SER A 454 -9.49 -30.74 28.62
N ILE A 455 -10.76 -30.34 28.71
CA ILE A 455 -11.65 -30.15 27.57
C ILE A 455 -11.35 -28.75 26.99
N HIS A 456 -11.06 -28.71 25.70
CA HIS A 456 -10.87 -27.45 24.99
C HIS A 456 -12.12 -26.58 25.11
N LEU A 457 -11.93 -25.26 25.24
CA LEU A 457 -13.03 -24.32 25.44
C LEU A 457 -14.08 -24.41 24.34
N PHE A 458 -13.66 -24.61 23.10
CA PHE A 458 -14.58 -24.81 21.97
C PHE A 458 -15.48 -26.03 22.14
N GLY A 459 -14.96 -27.16 22.61
CA GLY A 459 -15.77 -28.34 22.93
C GLY A 459 -16.79 -28.04 24.04
N ARG A 460 -16.36 -27.33 25.10
CA ARG A 460 -17.23 -26.93 26.23
C ARG A 460 -18.37 -26.00 25.80
N VAL A 461 -18.08 -25.01 24.96
CA VAL A 461 -19.08 -24.06 24.44
C VAL A 461 -20.05 -24.78 23.51
N THR A 462 -19.55 -25.57 22.56
CA THR A 462 -20.41 -26.30 21.62
C THR A 462 -21.29 -27.33 22.34
N ALA A 463 -20.79 -28.02 23.37
CA ALA A 463 -21.58 -28.97 24.15
C ALA A 463 -22.83 -28.33 24.78
N LEU A 464 -22.69 -27.13 25.39
CA LEU A 464 -23.84 -26.43 25.94
C LEU A 464 -24.79 -25.94 24.85
N ALA A 465 -24.23 -25.35 23.78
CA ALA A 465 -25.01 -24.81 22.68
C ALA A 465 -25.84 -25.89 21.96
N ASP A 466 -25.25 -27.07 21.70
CA ASP A 466 -25.91 -28.21 21.08
C ASP A 466 -27.03 -28.77 21.97
N VAL A 467 -26.74 -29.04 23.26
CA VAL A 467 -27.77 -29.55 24.17
C VAL A 467 -28.93 -28.56 24.34
N PHE A 468 -28.63 -27.25 24.42
CA PHE A 468 -29.68 -26.24 24.48
C PHE A 468 -30.57 -26.26 23.23
N ASP A 469 -29.98 -26.29 22.03
CA ASP A 469 -30.74 -26.32 20.78
C ASP A 469 -31.57 -27.61 20.65
N ALA A 470 -30.96 -28.75 20.98
CA ALA A 470 -31.60 -30.05 20.93
C ALA A 470 -32.81 -30.20 21.88
N LEU A 471 -32.79 -29.50 23.02
CA LEU A 471 -33.91 -29.48 23.97
C LEU A 471 -34.99 -28.46 23.58
N GLY A 472 -34.59 -27.34 22.96
CA GLY A 472 -35.47 -26.25 22.54
C GLY A 472 -36.20 -26.50 21.21
N SER A 473 -35.77 -27.47 20.42
CA SER A 473 -36.28 -27.74 19.07
C SER A 473 -37.18 -28.98 19.03
N GLU A 474 -38.21 -28.97 18.17
CA GLU A 474 -39.07 -30.12 17.94
C GLU A 474 -38.36 -31.12 17.01
N ARG A 475 -38.25 -32.39 17.43
CA ARG A 475 -37.66 -33.47 16.62
C ARG A 475 -38.72 -34.49 16.27
N VAL A 476 -38.52 -35.26 15.19
CA VAL A 476 -39.45 -36.29 14.65
C VAL A 476 -40.04 -37.21 15.74
N TYR A 477 -39.30 -37.47 16.81
CA TYR A 477 -39.70 -38.38 17.90
C TYR A 477 -39.89 -37.69 19.27
N LYS A 478 -39.76 -36.36 19.38
CA LYS A 478 -39.76 -35.67 20.68
C LYS A 478 -40.22 -34.20 20.56
N LYS A 479 -41.25 -33.83 21.34
CA LYS A 479 -41.66 -32.43 21.49
C LYS A 479 -40.57 -31.60 22.17
N ALA A 480 -40.44 -30.35 21.73
CA ALA A 480 -39.59 -29.35 22.37
C ALA A 480 -39.94 -29.21 23.86
N TRP A 481 -38.94 -29.01 24.70
CA TRP A 481 -39.15 -28.76 26.12
C TRP A 481 -39.60 -27.31 26.36
N GLU A 482 -40.39 -27.10 27.41
CA GLU A 482 -40.72 -25.74 27.85
C GLU A 482 -39.45 -25.04 28.35
N MET A 483 -39.27 -23.78 27.97
CA MET A 483 -38.07 -23.01 28.28
C MET A 483 -37.69 -23.00 29.78
N PRO A 484 -38.63 -22.85 30.74
CA PRO A 484 -38.30 -22.93 32.17
C PRO A 484 -37.64 -24.25 32.57
N ARG A 485 -38.03 -25.36 31.93
CA ARG A 485 -37.46 -26.68 32.19
C ARG A 485 -36.04 -26.82 31.63
N ILE A 486 -35.78 -26.23 30.47
CA ILE A 486 -34.43 -26.21 29.86
C ILE A 486 -33.48 -25.40 30.76
N ILE A 487 -33.92 -24.20 31.18
CA ILE A 487 -33.17 -23.33 32.10
C ILE A 487 -32.83 -24.04 33.41
N ASP A 488 -33.82 -24.72 34.02
CA ASP A 488 -33.61 -25.48 35.26
C ASP A 488 -32.60 -26.62 35.09
N LEU A 489 -32.63 -27.32 33.95
CA LEU A 489 -31.64 -28.36 33.64
C LEU A 489 -30.23 -27.77 33.50
N VAL A 490 -30.06 -26.72 32.69
CA VAL A 490 -28.74 -26.09 32.48
C VAL A 490 -28.15 -25.62 33.81
N ARG A 491 -28.97 -25.07 34.70
CA ARG A 491 -28.54 -24.65 36.04
C ARG A 491 -28.13 -25.83 36.93
N LYS A 492 -28.86 -26.94 36.90
CA LYS A 492 -28.56 -28.15 37.69
C LYS A 492 -27.32 -28.89 37.20
N GLU A 493 -27.03 -28.82 35.91
CA GLU A 493 -25.89 -29.47 35.28
C GLU A 493 -24.61 -28.62 35.26
N ARG A 494 -24.65 -27.42 35.84
CA ARG A 494 -23.48 -26.55 36.06
C ARG A 494 -22.43 -27.26 36.92
N GLY A 495 -21.22 -27.43 36.40
CA GLY A 495 -20.13 -28.14 37.07
C GLY A 495 -20.25 -29.67 37.00
N ARG A 496 -21.20 -30.21 36.25
CA ARG A 496 -21.37 -31.65 36.00
C ARG A 496 -21.27 -31.96 34.51
N HIS A 497 -22.33 -31.69 33.76
CA HIS A 497 -22.28 -31.76 32.30
C HIS A 497 -21.50 -30.57 31.74
N PHE A 498 -21.82 -29.36 32.20
CA PHE A 498 -21.35 -28.12 31.58
C PHE A 498 -20.34 -27.40 32.46
N ASP A 499 -19.39 -26.74 31.81
CA ASP A 499 -18.46 -25.83 32.46
C ASP A 499 -19.22 -24.70 33.19
N PRO A 500 -18.96 -24.49 34.49
CA PRO A 500 -19.51 -23.36 35.24
C PRO A 500 -19.41 -21.99 34.55
N MET A 501 -18.27 -21.70 33.92
CA MET A 501 -18.02 -20.44 33.22
C MET A 501 -18.92 -20.28 31.99
N VAL A 502 -19.06 -21.35 31.20
CA VAL A 502 -19.91 -21.35 29.99
C VAL A 502 -21.38 -21.21 30.37
N VAL A 503 -21.82 -21.85 31.46
CA VAL A 503 -23.19 -21.71 31.98
C VAL A 503 -23.46 -20.28 32.48
N ASP A 504 -22.51 -19.67 33.18
CA ASP A 504 -22.67 -18.29 33.66
C ASP A 504 -22.75 -17.32 32.48
N ALA A 505 -21.92 -17.52 31.44
CA ALA A 505 -21.99 -16.76 30.18
C ALA A 505 -23.32 -16.96 29.44
N PHE A 506 -23.83 -18.19 29.38
CA PHE A 506 -25.13 -18.51 28.79
C PHE A 506 -26.27 -17.71 29.45
N PHE A 507 -26.29 -17.66 30.79
CA PHE A 507 -27.31 -16.88 31.50
C PHE A 507 -27.09 -15.37 31.34
N GLY A 508 -25.85 -14.90 31.29
CA GLY A 508 -25.52 -13.50 31.03
C GLY A 508 -25.94 -13.01 29.63
N ALA A 509 -25.90 -13.90 28.64
CA ALA A 509 -26.24 -13.59 27.25
C ALA A 509 -27.59 -14.18 26.78
N PHE A 510 -28.43 -14.64 27.71
CA PHE A 510 -29.62 -15.43 27.39
C PHE A 510 -30.61 -14.70 26.46
N GLU A 511 -30.79 -13.39 26.60
CA GLU A 511 -31.68 -12.61 25.72
C GLU A 511 -31.23 -12.66 24.25
N GLN A 512 -29.92 -12.61 24.00
CA GLN A 512 -29.36 -12.70 22.64
C GLN A 512 -29.54 -14.11 22.07
N ILE A 513 -29.30 -15.14 22.90
CA ILE A 513 -29.49 -16.54 22.54
C ILE A 513 -30.96 -16.81 22.20
N ASP A 514 -31.91 -16.31 23.00
CA ASP A 514 -33.33 -16.49 22.73
C ASP A 514 -33.78 -15.75 21.46
N ALA A 515 -33.22 -14.56 21.18
CA ALA A 515 -33.48 -13.84 19.93
C ALA A 515 -33.03 -14.65 18.68
N VAL A 516 -31.86 -15.30 18.73
CA VAL A 516 -31.39 -16.20 17.66
C VAL A 516 -32.35 -17.38 17.47
N ARG A 517 -32.80 -17.99 18.56
CA ARG A 517 -33.76 -19.10 18.53
C ARG A 517 -35.06 -18.73 17.85
N GLN A 518 -35.60 -17.54 18.16
CA GLN A 518 -36.82 -17.02 17.54
C GLN A 518 -36.61 -16.70 16.06
N ARG A 519 -35.46 -16.09 15.70
CA ARG A 519 -35.12 -15.73 14.33
C ARG A 519 -35.00 -16.93 13.39
N TYR A 520 -34.44 -18.03 13.88
CA TYR A 520 -34.22 -19.25 13.10
C TYR A 520 -35.12 -20.39 13.56
N SER A 521 -36.41 -20.11 13.81
CA SER A 521 -37.35 -21.15 14.27
C SER A 521 -37.66 -22.17 13.17
N ASP A 522 -37.90 -23.44 13.55
CA ASP A 522 -38.25 -24.52 12.62
C ASP A 522 -39.75 -24.54 12.23
N VAL A 523 -40.52 -23.53 12.64
CA VAL A 523 -41.96 -23.45 12.37
C VAL A 523 -42.18 -23.01 10.91
N ALA A 524 -42.21 -24.01 10.03
CA ALA A 524 -42.81 -24.05 8.70
C ALA A 524 -42.80 -22.75 7.85
N ASP A 525 -41.82 -22.64 6.95
CA ASP A 525 -42.09 -22.16 5.59
C ASP A 525 -43.03 -23.17 4.90
N ALA A 526 -44.32 -23.11 5.24
CA ALA A 526 -45.40 -23.76 4.51
C ALA A 526 -46.08 -22.80 3.52
N ALA A 527 -45.35 -21.78 3.04
CA ALA A 527 -45.86 -20.86 2.03
C ALA A 527 -44.72 -20.30 1.16
N ALA A 528 -44.30 -21.07 0.16
CA ALA A 528 -43.80 -20.55 -1.12
C ALA A 528 -43.97 -21.63 -2.21
#